data_AF-A0A4R2NZ91-F1
#
_entry.id   AF-A0A4R2NZ91-F1
#
_cell.length_a   1.000
_cell.length_b   1.000
_cell.length_c   1.000
_cell.angle_alpha   90.00
_cell.angle_beta   90.00
_cell.angle_gamma   90.00
#
_symmetry.space_group_name_H-M   'P 1'
#
loop_
_entity.id
_entity.type
_entity.pdbx_description
1 polymer ?
#
loop_
_entity_poly.entity_id
_entity_poly.type
_entity_poly.pdbx_seq_one_letter_code
_entity_poly.pdbx_strand_id
1 'polypeptide(L)'
;MTRYYYRPWKDESLVSGLHFLRCRLIREGLPGVEHADALLRGLGVDPETLPTPQKVPKSYKRGELQRAILEALRNGPLTGLEITKRVSGDLPYKAAYKRTYIALNRMKKAGTVKHEGRLWLAP
;
A
#
# COMPACT_ATOMS: atom_id res chain seq x y z
N MET A 1 34.29 -15.28 16.68
CA MET A 1 33.32 -16.08 17.47
C MET A 1 32.11 -15.20 17.75
N THR A 2 31.01 -15.40 17.03
CA THR A 2 29.77 -14.63 17.25
C THR A 2 29.10 -15.15 18.51
N ARG A 3 29.10 -14.36 19.60
CA ARG A 3 28.31 -14.70 20.80
C ARG A 3 26.84 -14.62 20.43
N TYR A 4 26.19 -15.77 20.31
CA TYR A 4 24.74 -15.83 20.15
C TYR A 4 24.10 -15.49 21.50
N TYR A 5 23.55 -14.28 21.60
CA TYR A 5 22.73 -13.90 22.74
C TYR A 5 21.33 -14.46 22.52
N TYR A 6 21.00 -15.56 23.20
CA TYR A 6 19.65 -16.12 23.19
C TYR A 6 18.76 -15.22 24.05
N ARG A 7 18.06 -14.29 23.40
CA ARG A 7 16.92 -13.61 24.01
C ARG A 7 15.70 -14.51 23.80
N PRO A 8 15.01 -14.97 24.85
CA PRO A 8 13.77 -15.71 24.69
C PRO A 8 12.76 -14.88 23.90
N TRP A 9 12.21 -15.45 22.83
CA TRP A 9 11.12 -14.82 22.10
C TRP A 9 9.82 -15.04 22.86
N LYS A 10 8.90 -14.07 22.78
CA LYS A 10 7.53 -14.27 23.23
C LYS A 10 6.78 -15.07 22.16
N ASP A 11 5.88 -15.94 22.59
CA ASP A 11 5.07 -16.79 21.69
C ASP A 11 4.31 -15.95 20.65
N GLU A 12 3.76 -14.81 21.05
CA GLU A 12 3.09 -13.85 20.14
C GLU A 12 4.00 -13.36 19.00
N SER A 13 5.28 -13.11 19.31
CA SER A 13 6.26 -12.66 18.32
C SER A 13 6.62 -13.78 17.36
N LEU A 14 6.67 -15.02 17.86
CA LEU A 14 6.91 -16.21 17.06
C LEU A 14 5.74 -16.47 16.10
N VAL A 15 4.51 -16.43 16.60
CA VAL A 15 3.28 -16.57 15.79
C VAL A 15 3.20 -15.48 14.74
N SER A 16 3.46 -14.21 15.11
CA SER A 16 3.46 -13.09 14.16
C SER A 16 4.50 -13.27 13.05
N GLY A 17 5.71 -13.72 13.40
CA GLY A 17 6.78 -14.00 12.44
C GLY A 17 6.43 -15.15 11.48
N LEU A 18 5.90 -16.25 12.01
CA LEU A 18 5.48 -17.40 11.20
C LEU A 18 4.29 -17.09 10.30
N HIS A 19 3.31 -16.34 10.79
CA HIS A 19 2.19 -15.87 9.97
C HIS A 19 2.66 -14.95 8.85
N PHE A 20 3.61 -14.05 9.11
CA PHE A 20 4.22 -13.22 8.09
C PHE A 20 4.96 -14.06 7.03
N LEU A 21 5.73 -15.05 7.46
CA LEU A 21 6.44 -15.97 6.57
C LEU A 21 5.45 -16.75 5.69
N ARG A 22 4.40 -17.35 6.28
CA ARG A 22 3.32 -18.03 5.56
C ARG A 22 2.70 -17.12 4.50
N CYS A 23 2.33 -15.89 4.88
CA CYS A 23 1.78 -14.92 3.93
C CYS A 23 2.73 -14.62 2.78
N ARG A 24 4.04 -14.51 3.04
CA ARG A 24 5.04 -14.28 2.00
C ARG A 24 5.13 -15.47 1.04
N LEU A 25 5.23 -16.69 1.56
CA LEU A 25 5.32 -17.91 0.74
C LEU A 25 4.11 -18.04 -0.19
N ILE A 26 2.89 -17.84 0.33
CA ILE A 26 1.66 -17.87 -0.48
C ILE A 26 1.66 -16.77 -1.55
N ARG A 27 2.02 -15.53 -1.18
CA ARG A 27 2.00 -14.38 -2.12
C ARG A 27 3.04 -14.49 -3.23
N GLU A 28 4.20 -15.07 -2.93
CA GLU A 28 5.33 -15.20 -3.85
C GLU A 28 5.32 -16.54 -4.60
N GLY A 29 4.39 -17.45 -4.27
CA GLY A 29 4.32 -18.79 -4.87
C GLY A 29 5.54 -19.65 -4.54
N LEU A 30 6.16 -19.42 -3.37
CA LEU A 30 7.35 -20.12 -2.94
C LEU A 30 6.97 -21.43 -2.23
N PRO A 31 7.79 -22.49 -2.35
CA PRO A 31 7.54 -23.76 -1.67
C PRO A 31 7.70 -23.65 -0.14
N GLY A 32 7.12 -24.60 0.60
CA GLY A 32 7.34 -24.73 2.05
C GLY A 32 6.29 -24.05 2.93
N VAL A 33 5.10 -23.77 2.40
CA VAL A 33 3.96 -23.24 3.18
C VAL A 33 3.60 -24.23 4.30
N GLU A 34 3.56 -25.51 3.97
CA GLU A 34 3.39 -26.64 4.89
C GLU A 34 4.33 -26.59 6.11
N HIS A 35 5.57 -26.11 5.97
CA HIS A 35 6.49 -25.97 7.10
C HIS A 35 6.07 -24.84 8.05
N ALA A 36 5.64 -23.70 7.49
CA ALA A 36 5.13 -22.59 8.29
C ALA A 36 3.83 -22.99 9.02
N ASP A 37 2.97 -23.75 8.35
CA ASP A 37 1.73 -24.27 8.90
C ASP A 37 1.99 -25.28 10.03
N ALA A 38 2.96 -26.20 9.86
CA ALA A 38 3.35 -27.15 10.89
C ALA A 38 3.88 -26.44 12.15
N LEU A 39 4.71 -25.41 11.99
CA LEU A 39 5.23 -24.61 13.11
C LEU A 39 4.12 -23.84 13.84
N LEU A 40 3.16 -23.27 13.10
CA LEU A 40 2.00 -22.59 13.69
C LEU A 40 1.11 -23.55 14.49
N ARG A 41 0.83 -24.74 13.95
CA ARG A 41 0.07 -25.79 14.67
C ARG A 41 0.81 -26.25 15.93
N GLY A 42 2.14 -26.35 15.87
CA GLY A 42 2.98 -26.65 17.04
C GLY A 42 2.87 -25.61 18.15
N LEU A 43 2.45 -24.38 17.84
CA LEU A 43 2.16 -23.31 18.79
C LEU A 43 0.68 -23.21 19.17
N GLY A 44 -0.15 -24.17 18.75
CA GLY A 44 -1.58 -24.18 19.00
C GLY A 44 -2.38 -23.21 18.13
N VAL A 45 -1.80 -22.66 17.05
CA VAL A 45 -2.48 -21.74 16.13
C VAL A 45 -2.90 -22.50 14.87
N ASP A 46 -4.18 -22.43 14.53
CA ASP A 46 -4.70 -22.98 13.27
C ASP A 46 -4.40 -22.03 12.09
N PRO A 47 -3.54 -22.40 11.12
CA PRO A 47 -3.18 -21.55 9.99
C PRO A 47 -4.36 -21.13 9.10
N GLU A 48 -5.42 -21.93 9.04
CA GLU A 48 -6.61 -21.66 8.21
C GLU A 48 -7.44 -20.50 8.74
N THR A 49 -7.35 -20.23 10.05
CA THR A 49 -8.04 -19.10 10.69
C THR A 49 -7.33 -17.77 10.44
N LEU A 50 -6.07 -17.79 9.99
CA LEU A 50 -5.25 -16.60 9.83
C LEU A 50 -5.49 -15.94 8.45
N PRO A 51 -5.79 -14.63 8.41
CA PRO A 51 -6.01 -13.93 7.16
C PRO A 51 -4.72 -13.86 6.35
N THR A 52 -4.80 -14.11 5.04
CA THR A 52 -3.69 -13.89 4.11
C THR A 52 -3.95 -12.61 3.30
N PRO A 53 -3.28 -11.49 3.60
CA PRO A 53 -3.53 -10.24 2.88
C PRO A 53 -3.11 -10.38 1.43
N GLN A 54 -4.03 -10.17 0.49
CA GLN A 54 -3.71 -10.18 -0.94
C GLN A 54 -2.82 -8.98 -1.31
N LYS A 55 -1.81 -9.22 -2.15
CA LYS A 55 -0.99 -8.16 -2.72
C LYS A 55 -1.79 -7.47 -3.83
N VAL A 56 -2.56 -6.44 -3.46
CA VAL A 56 -3.25 -5.61 -4.46
C VAL A 56 -2.19 -4.85 -5.27
N PRO A 57 -2.13 -5.02 -6.61
CA PRO A 57 -1.19 -4.26 -7.44
C PRO A 57 -1.50 -2.78 -7.29
N LYS A 58 -0.53 -2.03 -6.76
CA LYS A 58 -0.62 -0.58 -6.66
C LYS A 58 -0.16 -0.01 -7.99
N SER A 59 -1.10 0.54 -8.77
CA SER A 59 -0.80 1.20 -10.04
C SER A 59 0.06 2.46 -9.87
N TYR A 60 0.07 3.05 -8.67
CA TYR A 60 1.02 4.10 -8.29
C TYR A 60 1.80 3.67 -7.05
N LYS A 61 3.10 3.89 -7.06
CA LYS A 61 3.93 3.80 -5.85
C LYS A 61 3.51 4.89 -4.86
N ARG A 62 3.89 4.71 -3.59
CA ARG A 62 3.58 5.68 -2.53
C ARG A 62 4.11 7.07 -2.93
N GLY A 63 3.22 8.06 -2.98
CA GLY A 63 3.57 9.45 -3.30
C GLY A 63 3.70 9.78 -4.80
N GLU A 64 3.72 8.78 -5.69
CA GLU A 64 3.89 9.00 -7.14
C GLU A 64 2.71 9.76 -7.74
N LEU A 65 1.48 9.40 -7.38
CA LEU A 65 0.28 10.12 -7.82
C LEU A 65 0.28 11.58 -7.33
N GLN A 66 0.75 11.85 -6.11
CA GLN A 66 0.81 13.22 -5.58
C GLN A 66 1.83 14.07 -6.34
N ARG A 67 2.99 13.48 -6.67
CA ARG A 67 4.01 14.14 -7.51
C ARG A 67 3.46 14.46 -8.89
N ALA A 68 2.80 13.51 -9.55
CA ALA A 68 2.19 13.72 -10.86
C ALA A 68 1.11 14.82 -10.84
N ILE A 69 0.32 14.90 -9.76
CA ILE A 69 -0.67 15.98 -9.57
C ILE A 69 0.03 17.34 -9.43
N LEU A 70 1.07 17.45 -8.59
CA LEU A 70 1.81 18.70 -8.42
C LEU A 70 2.50 19.14 -9.71
N GLU A 71 3.07 18.19 -10.45
CA GLU A 71 3.68 18.45 -11.75
C GLU A 71 2.64 18.96 -12.76
N ALA A 72 1.45 18.36 -12.79
CA ALA A 72 0.36 18.84 -13.62
C ALA A 72 -0.05 20.28 -13.28
N LEU A 73 -0.10 20.62 -11.98
CA LEU A 73 -0.45 21.95 -11.46
C LEU A 73 0.68 22.98 -11.57
N ARG A 74 1.91 22.57 -11.89
CA ARG A 74 3.06 23.49 -12.01
C ARG A 74 2.87 24.54 -13.11
N ASN A 75 2.14 24.17 -14.16
CA ASN A 75 1.89 25.04 -15.32
C ASN A 75 0.63 25.90 -15.16
N GLY A 76 -0.02 25.87 -13.99
CA GLY A 76 -1.20 26.68 -13.71
C GLY A 76 -2.37 25.88 -13.12
N PRO A 77 -3.45 26.58 -12.74
CA PRO A 77 -4.64 25.97 -12.18
C PRO A 77 -5.32 25.04 -13.19
N LEU A 78 -5.76 23.88 -12.72
CA LEU A 78 -6.45 22.88 -13.56
C LEU A 78 -7.71 22.37 -12.88
N THR A 79 -8.67 21.95 -13.69
CA THR A 79 -9.84 21.23 -13.19
C THR A 79 -9.48 19.81 -12.78
N GLY A 80 -10.27 19.21 -11.89
CA GLY A 80 -10.07 17.81 -11.48
C GLY A 80 -10.15 16.82 -12.65
N LEU A 81 -10.92 17.15 -13.69
CA LEU A 81 -11.01 16.37 -14.94
C LEU A 81 -9.70 16.43 -15.73
N GLU A 82 -9.13 17.61 -15.91
CA GLU A 82 -7.86 17.79 -16.63
C GLU A 82 -6.70 17.12 -15.89
N ILE A 83 -6.64 17.25 -14.57
CA ILE A 83 -5.65 16.55 -13.74
C ILE A 83 -5.82 15.04 -13.92
N THR A 84 -7.04 14.53 -13.82
CA THR A 84 -7.32 13.09 -13.99
C THR A 84 -6.85 12.60 -15.35
N LYS A 85 -7.13 13.33 -16.44
CA LYS A 85 -6.66 12.97 -17.78
C LYS A 85 -5.13 12.89 -17.82
N ARG A 86 -4.43 13.89 -17.29
CA ARG A 86 -2.96 13.94 -17.27
C ARG A 86 -2.32 12.84 -16.44
N VAL A 87 -2.91 12.47 -15.30
CA VAL A 87 -2.31 11.48 -14.39
C VAL A 87 -2.79 10.05 -14.64
N SER A 88 -3.83 9.84 -15.47
CA SER A 88 -4.53 8.55 -15.60
C SER A 88 -3.64 7.35 -15.93
N GLY A 89 -2.57 7.53 -16.72
CA GLY A 89 -1.69 6.44 -17.14
C GLY A 89 -2.49 5.31 -17.79
N ASP A 90 -2.19 4.07 -17.44
CA ASP A 90 -2.87 2.87 -17.95
C ASP A 90 -4.17 2.52 -17.21
N LEU A 91 -4.61 3.35 -16.26
CA LEU A 91 -5.81 3.06 -15.49
C LEU A 91 -7.08 3.38 -16.29
N PRO A 92 -8.14 2.56 -16.14
CA PRO A 92 -9.47 2.94 -16.59
C PRO A 92 -9.87 4.29 -15.99
N TYR A 93 -10.43 5.18 -16.81
CA TYR A 93 -10.71 6.56 -16.44
C TYR A 93 -11.48 6.70 -15.12
N LYS A 94 -12.49 5.86 -14.90
CA LYS A 94 -13.30 5.86 -13.67
C LYS A 94 -12.44 5.57 -12.41
N ALA A 95 -11.47 4.68 -12.52
CA ALA A 95 -10.55 4.35 -11.43
C ALA A 95 -9.53 5.46 -11.19
N ALA A 96 -8.98 6.03 -12.27
CA ALA A 96 -8.10 7.20 -12.20
C ALA A 96 -8.81 8.38 -11.51
N TYR A 97 -10.01 8.73 -11.97
CA TYR A 97 -10.82 9.83 -11.43
C TYR A 97 -11.03 9.70 -9.91
N LYS A 98 -11.49 8.53 -9.46
CA LYS A 98 -11.70 8.26 -8.04
C LYS A 98 -10.41 8.44 -7.23
N ARG A 99 -9.28 7.91 -7.73
CA ARG A 99 -7.98 8.00 -7.04
C ARG A 99 -7.45 9.44 -7.00
N THR A 100 -7.56 10.16 -8.10
CA THR A 100 -7.16 11.58 -8.21
C THR A 100 -7.92 12.43 -7.19
N TYR A 101 -9.24 12.29 -7.09
CA TYR A 101 -10.03 13.04 -6.10
C TYR A 101 -9.70 12.68 -4.64
N ILE A 102 -9.45 11.40 -4.35
CA ILE A 102 -8.98 10.99 -3.02
C ILE A 102 -7.62 11.64 -2.70
N ALA A 103 -6.71 11.66 -3.66
CA ALA A 103 -5.39 12.30 -3.50
C ALA A 103 -5.52 13.81 -3.32
N LEU A 104 -6.27 14.50 -4.18
CA LEU A 104 -6.52 15.95 -4.11
C LEU A 104 -7.15 16.35 -2.76
N ASN A 105 -8.14 15.60 -2.28
CA ASN A 105 -8.74 15.86 -0.97
C ASN A 105 -7.74 15.68 0.19
N ARG A 106 -6.85 14.68 0.11
CA ARG A 106 -5.78 14.50 1.11
C ARG A 106 -4.77 15.64 1.05
N MET A 107 -4.35 16.04 -0.15
CA MET A 107 -3.41 17.14 -0.35
C MET A 107 -4.00 18.48 0.10
N LYS A 108 -5.29 18.71 -0.14
CA LYS A 108 -6.02 19.88 0.39
C LYS A 108 -5.98 19.94 1.90
N LYS A 109 -6.30 18.83 2.56
CA LYS A 109 -6.24 18.72 4.03
C LYS A 109 -4.83 18.94 4.58
N ALA A 110 -3.81 18.53 3.82
CA ALA A 110 -2.41 18.75 4.16
C ALA A 110 -1.88 20.15 3.77
N GLY A 111 -2.71 21.02 3.20
CA GLY A 111 -2.31 22.37 2.76
C GLY A 111 -1.40 22.39 1.52
N THR A 112 -1.24 21.27 0.82
CA THR A 112 -0.32 21.14 -0.32
C THR A 112 -0.94 21.55 -1.65
N VAL A 113 -2.26 21.71 -1.71
CA VAL A 113 -3.02 22.24 -2.85
C VAL A 113 -4.22 23.04 -2.34
N LYS A 114 -4.67 24.01 -3.12
CA LYS A 114 -5.90 24.77 -2.85
C LYS A 114 -6.98 24.38 -3.85
N HIS A 115 -8.24 24.55 -3.45
CA HIS A 115 -9.40 24.29 -4.30
C HIS A 115 -10.29 25.52 -4.33
N GLU A 116 -10.37 26.17 -5.49
CA GLU A 116 -11.13 27.39 -5.71
C GLU A 116 -12.16 27.14 -6.83
N GLY A 117 -13.44 27.08 -6.46
CA GLY A 117 -14.52 26.76 -7.39
C GLY A 117 -14.35 25.37 -8.01
N ARG A 118 -13.94 25.33 -9.28
CA ARG A 118 -13.67 24.10 -10.06
C ARG A 118 -12.18 23.81 -10.26
N LEU A 119 -11.33 24.72 -9.84
CA LEU A 119 -9.90 24.71 -10.09
C LEU A 119 -9.14 24.23 -8.86
N TRP A 120 -8.11 23.44 -9.13
CA TRP A 120 -7.09 23.07 -8.15
C TRP A 120 -5.84 23.87 -8.44
N LEU A 121 -5.19 24.34 -7.38
CA LEU A 121 -3.99 25.16 -7.46
C LEU A 121 -2.87 24.50 -6.65
N ALA A 122 -1.65 24.66 -7.13
CA ALA A 122 -0.46 24.48 -6.31
C ALA A 122 -0.51 25.49 -5.12
N PRO A 123 0.17 25.21 -4.00
CA PRO A 123 0.02 26.01 -2.78
C PRO A 123 0.47 27.46 -2.97
#